data_AF-A0A9Q2HFH3-F1
#
_entry.id   AF-A0A9Q2HFH3-F1
#
_cell.length_a   1.000
_cell.length_b   1.000
_cell.length_c   1.000
_cell.angle_alpha   90.00
_cell.angle_beta   90.00
_cell.angle_gamma   90.00
#
_symmetry.space_group_name_H-M   'P 1'
#
loop_
_entity.id
_entity.type
_entity.pdbx_description
1 polymer ?
#
loop_
_entity_poly.entity_id
_entity_poly.type
_entity_poly.pdbx_seq_one_letter_code
_entity_poly.pdbx_strand_id
1 'polypeptide(L)'
;MKLHILQLSFAHVTSKEFKSIRNGEVLKASTIKKIEKAKNISLTSIKETLTKHGVTFITQQSEFYPQLLKEIYDPPYVLYVKGDLKVLQTNFLGVIGSRKASFYTTHVLKRLLPNLKALSIVSGLAYGADDIAHYISLENGLNTVGVLAFGHDIHYPKSTFKTRERMEEVCCTISEYPPGTPIKKHQFVERNRIIAGISHGVLVTEAEEKSGSLITLEMAMDENRHVFCVPGNITSPLSLGVNERLKEGAILVTNSDDILIELNV
;
A
#
# COMPACT_ATOMS: atom_id res chain seq x y z
N MET A 1 -21.98 6.50 25.76
CA MET A 1 -20.50 6.60 25.71
C MET A 1 -20.06 6.43 24.26
N LYS A 2 -19.51 7.48 23.63
CA LYS A 2 -19.05 7.42 22.23
C LYS A 2 -17.73 6.64 22.21
N LEU A 3 -17.70 5.48 21.55
CA LEU A 3 -16.48 4.66 21.47
C LEU A 3 -15.39 5.40 20.71
N HIS A 4 -14.16 5.27 21.16
CA HIS A 4 -13.02 5.86 20.48
C HIS A 4 -12.68 5.07 19.22
N ILE A 5 -12.23 5.75 18.16
CA ILE A 5 -11.95 5.16 16.84
C ILE A 5 -10.94 4.00 16.92
N LEU A 6 -9.91 4.14 17.77
CA LEU A 6 -8.92 3.09 18.00
C LEU A 6 -9.49 1.84 18.67
N GLN A 7 -10.48 1.97 19.55
CA GLN A 7 -11.10 0.80 20.18
C GLN A 7 -11.83 -0.03 19.12
N LEU A 8 -12.49 0.62 18.15
CA LEU A 8 -13.13 -0.04 17.02
C LEU A 8 -12.08 -0.75 16.14
N SER A 9 -10.98 -0.07 15.83
CA SER A 9 -9.89 -0.64 15.03
C SER A 9 -9.24 -1.86 15.69
N PHE A 10 -8.89 -1.77 16.99
CA PHE A 10 -8.35 -2.91 17.75
C PHE A 10 -9.37 -4.04 17.97
N ALA A 11 -10.66 -3.78 17.79
CA ALA A 11 -11.70 -4.81 17.71
C ALA A 11 -11.90 -5.38 16.30
N HIS A 12 -11.07 -4.97 15.33
CA HIS A 12 -11.11 -5.35 13.91
C HIS A 12 -12.41 -4.95 13.19
N VAL A 13 -12.99 -3.82 13.57
CA VAL A 13 -14.04 -3.17 12.77
C VAL A 13 -13.41 -2.71 11.46
N THR A 14 -13.95 -3.14 10.32
CA THR A 14 -13.43 -2.77 8.98
C THR A 14 -13.89 -1.37 8.58
N SER A 15 -13.30 -0.81 7.52
CA SER A 15 -13.70 0.50 6.97
C SER A 15 -15.17 0.54 6.53
N LYS A 16 -15.65 -0.50 5.86
CA LYS A 16 -17.08 -0.68 5.55
C LYS A 16 -17.96 -0.72 6.80
N GLU A 17 -17.59 -1.50 7.80
CA GLU A 17 -18.36 -1.59 9.05
C GLU A 17 -18.36 -0.25 9.81
N PHE A 18 -17.22 0.46 9.84
CA PHE A 18 -17.12 1.78 10.45
C PHE A 18 -18.02 2.80 9.76
N LYS A 19 -18.09 2.77 8.42
CA LYS A 19 -19.01 3.60 7.63
C LYS A 19 -20.48 3.32 8.00
N SER A 20 -20.88 2.05 8.05
CA SER A 20 -22.23 1.66 8.48
C SER A 20 -22.56 2.11 9.91
N ILE A 21 -21.62 1.97 10.85
CA ILE A 21 -21.77 2.45 12.23
C ILE A 21 -21.98 3.96 12.26
N ARG A 22 -21.16 4.72 11.52
CA ARG A 22 -21.24 6.19 11.48
C ARG A 22 -22.54 6.68 10.86
N ASN A 23 -23.04 5.99 9.84
CA ASN A 23 -24.27 6.34 9.14
C ASN A 23 -25.54 5.91 9.88
N GLY A 24 -25.43 5.14 10.97
CA GLY A 24 -26.60 4.61 11.69
C GLY A 24 -27.35 3.54 10.91
N GLU A 25 -26.67 2.80 10.03
CA GLU A 25 -27.24 1.70 9.25
C GLU A 25 -27.56 0.48 10.14
N VAL A 26 -28.41 -0.41 9.64
CA VAL A 26 -28.70 -1.68 10.31
C VAL A 26 -27.44 -2.56 10.31
N LEU A 27 -26.92 -2.84 11.50
CA LEU A 27 -25.66 -3.56 11.68
C LEU A 27 -25.85 -5.08 11.69
N LYS A 28 -24.94 -5.80 11.04
CA LYS A 28 -24.86 -7.26 11.14
C LYS A 28 -24.47 -7.69 12.55
N ALA A 29 -24.93 -8.86 12.98
CA ALA A 29 -24.57 -9.44 14.28
C ALA A 29 -23.05 -9.55 14.51
N SER A 30 -22.27 -9.81 13.46
CA SER A 30 -20.80 -9.82 13.52
C SER A 30 -20.21 -8.47 13.92
N THR A 31 -20.79 -7.37 13.40
CA THR A 31 -20.33 -6.01 13.66
C THR A 31 -20.71 -5.57 15.08
N ILE A 32 -21.90 -5.95 15.56
CA ILE A 32 -22.33 -5.71 16.95
C ILE A 32 -21.37 -6.38 17.93
N LYS A 33 -20.98 -7.64 17.68
CA LYS A 33 -19.98 -8.36 18.51
C LYS A 33 -18.64 -7.63 18.58
N LYS A 34 -18.17 -7.04 17.47
CA LYS A 34 -16.94 -6.24 17.45
C LYS A 34 -17.08 -4.96 18.26
N ILE A 35 -18.24 -4.30 18.21
CA ILE A 35 -18.53 -3.10 19.03
C ILE A 35 -18.52 -3.45 20.52
N GLU A 36 -19.12 -4.57 20.91
CA GLU A 36 -19.07 -5.07 22.29
C GLU A 36 -17.64 -5.38 22.73
N LYS A 37 -16.85 -6.05 21.87
CA LYS A 37 -15.42 -6.26 22.11
C LYS A 37 -14.70 -4.92 22.31
N ALA A 38 -14.96 -3.92 21.47
CA ALA A 38 -14.32 -2.60 21.53
C ALA A 38 -14.54 -1.89 22.87
N LYS A 39 -15.73 -2.03 23.49
CA LYS A 39 -16.05 -1.46 24.81
C LYS A 39 -15.14 -1.99 25.92
N ASN A 40 -14.63 -3.22 25.77
CA ASN A 40 -13.78 -3.88 26.74
C ASN A 40 -12.27 -3.64 26.49
N ILE A 41 -11.91 -2.93 25.41
CA ILE A 41 -10.50 -2.62 25.11
C ILE A 41 -10.15 -1.28 25.77
N SER A 42 -9.14 -1.30 26.64
CA SER A 42 -8.64 -0.10 27.31
C SER A 42 -7.90 0.81 26.32
N LEU A 43 -8.19 2.11 26.37
CA LEU A 43 -7.43 3.11 25.60
C LEU A 43 -5.98 3.22 26.08
N THR A 44 -5.73 2.99 27.37
CA THR A 44 -4.39 3.00 27.94
C THR A 44 -3.55 1.86 27.35
N SER A 45 -4.10 0.64 27.29
CA SER A 45 -3.38 -0.50 26.72
C SER A 45 -3.11 -0.34 25.22
N ILE A 46 -4.04 0.30 24.48
CA ILE A 46 -3.81 0.65 23.07
C ILE A 46 -2.61 1.60 22.95
N LYS A 47 -2.59 2.68 23.73
CA LYS A 47 -1.49 3.66 23.69
C LYS A 47 -0.15 3.02 24.05
N GLU A 48 -0.12 2.20 25.09
CA GLU A 48 1.07 1.45 25.50
C GLU A 48 1.57 0.52 24.38
N THR A 49 0.65 -0.18 23.70
CA THR A 49 0.99 -1.06 22.56
C THR A 49 1.60 -0.26 21.41
N LEU A 50 1.00 0.87 21.05
CA LEU A 50 1.50 1.75 19.99
C LEU A 50 2.90 2.30 20.33
N THR A 51 3.08 2.82 21.55
CA THR A 51 4.38 3.32 22.04
C THR A 51 5.44 2.21 22.03
N LYS A 52 5.12 1.01 22.53
CA LYS A 52 6.03 -0.14 22.58
C LYS A 52 6.59 -0.50 21.20
N HIS A 53 5.77 -0.39 20.15
CA HIS A 53 6.17 -0.74 18.79
C HIS A 53 6.69 0.46 17.98
N GLY A 54 6.75 1.66 18.58
CA GLY A 54 7.13 2.88 17.87
C GLY A 54 6.16 3.25 16.74
N VAL A 55 4.88 2.93 16.92
CA VAL A 55 3.83 3.11 15.93
C VAL A 55 2.96 4.30 16.34
N THR A 56 2.71 5.21 15.42
CA THR A 56 1.67 6.22 15.56
C THR A 56 0.44 5.85 14.74
N PHE A 57 -0.63 6.64 14.83
CA PHE A 57 -1.80 6.48 13.99
C PHE A 57 -2.27 7.83 13.46
N ILE A 58 -2.88 7.80 12.29
CA ILE A 58 -3.58 8.93 11.67
C ILE A 58 -4.99 8.50 11.26
N THR A 59 -5.91 9.45 11.25
CA THR A 59 -7.29 9.25 10.78
C THR A 59 -7.52 10.11 9.55
N GLN A 60 -8.66 9.94 8.89
CA GLN A 60 -9.04 10.74 7.71
C GLN A 60 -9.17 12.26 7.95
N GLN A 61 -9.09 12.70 9.21
CA GLN A 61 -9.08 14.11 9.62
C GLN A 61 -7.67 14.65 9.87
N SER A 62 -6.65 13.80 9.87
CA SER A 62 -5.25 14.22 10.00
C SER A 62 -4.80 14.92 8.73
N GLU A 63 -4.01 15.99 8.88
CA GLU A 63 -3.31 16.63 7.77
C GLU A 63 -2.35 15.67 7.05
N PHE A 64 -1.80 14.68 7.77
CA PHE A 64 -0.89 13.68 7.20
C PHE A 64 -1.60 12.54 6.45
N TYR A 65 -2.93 12.51 6.45
CA TYR A 65 -3.67 11.47 5.72
C TYR A 65 -3.61 11.77 4.21
N PRO A 66 -3.10 10.84 3.37
CA PRO A 66 -2.96 11.10 1.93
C PRO A 66 -4.31 11.40 1.27
N GLN A 67 -4.38 12.50 0.54
CA GLN A 67 -5.65 12.99 -0.01
C GLN A 67 -6.25 12.02 -1.03
N LEU A 68 -5.45 11.51 -1.97
CA LEU A 68 -5.91 10.51 -2.95
C LEU A 68 -6.44 9.24 -2.27
N LEU A 69 -5.80 8.79 -1.19
CA LEU A 69 -6.27 7.60 -0.48
C LEU A 69 -7.63 7.83 0.19
N LYS A 70 -8.01 9.07 0.47
CA LYS A 70 -9.32 9.40 1.06
C LYS A 70 -10.45 9.33 0.04
N GLU A 71 -10.12 9.44 -1.24
CA GLU A 71 -11.08 9.48 -2.36
C GLU A 71 -11.54 8.08 -2.81
N ILE A 72 -10.80 7.03 -2.44
CA ILE A 72 -11.15 5.68 -2.87
C ILE A 72 -12.48 5.20 -2.33
N TYR A 73 -13.05 4.15 -2.92
CA TYR A 73 -14.36 3.61 -2.53
C TYR A 73 -14.44 3.17 -1.05
N ASP A 74 -13.38 2.53 -0.53
CA ASP A 74 -13.29 2.01 0.85
C ASP A 74 -11.99 2.49 1.53
N PRO A 75 -11.88 3.78 1.88
CA PRO A 75 -10.66 4.36 2.41
C PRO A 75 -10.44 3.94 3.87
N PRO A 76 -9.22 3.59 4.30
CA PRO A 76 -8.94 3.23 5.69
C PRO A 76 -9.35 4.35 6.66
N TYR A 77 -10.22 4.06 7.63
CA TYR A 77 -10.62 5.08 8.60
C TYR A 77 -9.52 5.40 9.64
N VAL A 78 -8.57 4.47 9.82
CA VAL A 78 -7.33 4.63 10.59
C VAL A 78 -6.18 4.03 9.79
N LEU A 79 -5.05 4.72 9.78
CA LEU A 79 -3.76 4.18 9.34
C LEU A 79 -2.78 4.19 10.51
N TYR A 80 -2.12 3.07 10.73
CA TYR A 80 -0.98 2.93 11.62
C TYR A 80 0.29 3.22 10.82
N VAL A 81 1.18 4.02 11.38
CA VAL A 81 2.39 4.51 10.70
C VAL A 81 3.60 4.30 11.59
N LYS A 82 4.70 3.82 11.02
CA LYS A 82 6.00 3.76 11.68
C LYS A 82 7.06 4.40 10.78
N GLY A 83 7.80 5.37 11.32
CA GLY A 83 8.73 6.23 10.56
C GLY A 83 8.19 7.66 10.38
N ASP A 84 8.67 8.37 9.37
CA ASP A 84 8.34 9.77 9.09
C ASP A 84 6.99 9.92 8.35
N LEU A 85 6.04 10.60 9.00
CA LEU A 85 4.73 10.88 8.41
C LEU A 85 4.79 11.91 7.28
N LYS A 86 5.82 12.76 7.22
CA LYS A 86 5.93 13.80 6.17
C LYS A 86 6.02 13.19 4.77
N VAL A 87 6.56 11.97 4.67
CA VAL A 87 6.59 11.23 3.41
C VAL A 87 5.19 10.98 2.86
N LEU A 88 4.15 10.90 3.70
CA LEU A 88 2.76 10.69 3.26
C LEU A 88 2.13 11.91 2.58
N GLN A 89 2.85 13.03 2.50
CA GLN A 89 2.39 14.29 1.90
C GLN A 89 3.03 14.56 0.53
N THR A 90 3.57 13.53 -0.12
CA THR A 90 4.19 13.62 -1.44
C THR A 90 3.31 12.99 -2.53
N ASN A 91 3.75 13.13 -3.78
CA ASN A 91 3.13 12.44 -4.90
C ASN A 91 3.68 11.01 -5.01
N PHE A 92 2.79 10.02 -5.11
CA PHE A 92 3.16 8.61 -5.11
C PHE A 92 3.06 7.96 -6.50
N LEU A 93 4.07 7.16 -6.83
CA LEU A 93 4.01 6.11 -7.85
C LEU A 93 3.95 4.75 -7.17
N GLY A 94 2.87 4.00 -7.42
CA GLY A 94 2.78 2.61 -7.02
C GLY A 94 3.69 1.76 -7.90
N VAL A 95 4.55 0.93 -7.33
CA VAL A 95 5.37 -0.02 -8.11
C VAL A 95 5.05 -1.42 -7.65
N ILE A 96 4.57 -2.25 -8.56
CA ILE A 96 4.15 -3.63 -8.29
C ILE A 96 4.67 -4.55 -9.39
N GLY A 97 4.64 -5.86 -9.14
CA GLY A 97 5.01 -6.84 -10.15
C GLY A 97 5.10 -8.25 -9.60
N SER A 98 5.78 -9.12 -10.34
CA SER A 98 5.89 -10.53 -10.03
C SER A 98 6.70 -10.75 -8.76
N ARG A 99 6.24 -11.72 -7.94
CA ARG A 99 7.04 -12.24 -6.82
C ARG A 99 8.27 -13.02 -7.28
N LYS A 100 8.29 -13.44 -8.55
CA LYS A 100 9.41 -14.08 -9.24
C LYS A 100 10.08 -13.11 -10.22
N ALA A 101 10.06 -11.81 -9.91
CA ALA A 101 10.69 -10.78 -10.73
C ALA A 101 12.08 -11.22 -11.18
N SER A 102 12.34 -11.09 -12.47
CA SER A 102 13.61 -11.46 -13.06
C SER A 102 14.62 -10.31 -12.96
N PHE A 103 15.84 -10.53 -13.45
CA PHE A 103 16.80 -9.45 -13.59
C PHE A 103 16.26 -8.30 -14.46
N TYR A 104 15.32 -8.57 -15.36
CA TYR A 104 14.69 -7.52 -16.18
C TYR A 104 14.05 -6.44 -15.31
N THR A 105 13.21 -6.82 -14.33
CA THR A 105 12.63 -5.87 -13.36
C THR A 105 13.70 -5.04 -12.65
N THR A 106 14.78 -5.67 -12.18
CA THR A 106 15.88 -4.94 -11.51
C THR A 106 16.54 -3.91 -12.44
N HIS A 107 16.82 -4.26 -13.70
CA HIS A 107 17.45 -3.34 -14.66
C HIS A 107 16.52 -2.18 -15.01
N VAL A 108 15.24 -2.48 -15.25
CA VAL A 108 14.22 -1.46 -15.53
C VAL A 108 14.10 -0.49 -14.36
N LEU A 109 13.92 -0.98 -13.14
CA LEU A 109 13.76 -0.10 -11.97
C LEU A 109 15.02 0.71 -11.67
N LYS A 110 16.23 0.15 -11.88
CA LYS A 110 17.49 0.90 -11.79
C LYS A 110 17.59 2.01 -12.84
N ARG A 111 16.96 1.85 -14.01
CA ARG A 111 16.92 2.86 -15.05
C ARG A 111 15.86 3.93 -14.79
N LEU A 112 14.69 3.53 -14.28
CA LEU A 112 13.55 4.43 -14.12
C LEU A 112 13.62 5.25 -12.83
N LEU A 113 13.76 4.58 -11.68
CA LEU A 113 13.53 5.21 -10.38
C LEU A 113 14.48 6.37 -10.05
N PRO A 114 15.81 6.34 -10.37
CA PRO A 114 16.70 7.44 -10.02
C PRO A 114 16.31 8.81 -10.62
N ASN A 115 15.53 8.80 -11.70
CA ASN A 115 15.07 10.00 -12.40
C ASN A 115 13.69 10.48 -11.93
N LEU A 116 13.01 9.75 -11.03
CA LEU A 116 11.66 10.07 -10.55
C LEU A 116 11.65 10.79 -9.19
N LYS A 117 12.58 11.74 -8.98
CA LYS A 117 12.78 12.40 -7.68
C LYS A 117 11.60 13.27 -7.22
N ALA A 118 10.71 13.66 -8.13
CA ALA A 118 9.47 14.35 -7.81
C ALA A 118 8.42 13.42 -7.17
N LEU A 119 8.65 12.10 -7.19
CA LEU A 119 7.74 11.08 -6.72
C LEU A 119 8.33 10.29 -5.55
N SER A 120 7.46 9.79 -4.70
CA SER A 120 7.76 8.76 -3.69
C SER A 120 7.24 7.40 -4.17
N ILE A 121 7.96 6.33 -3.86
CA ILE A 121 7.59 4.99 -4.30
C ILE A 121 6.76 4.30 -3.23
N VAL A 122 5.57 3.82 -3.58
CA VAL A 122 4.72 3.02 -2.69
C VAL A 122 4.60 1.60 -3.21
N SER A 123 4.78 0.61 -2.32
CA SER A 123 4.65 -0.79 -2.68
C SER A 123 4.34 -1.65 -1.44
N GLY A 124 4.23 -2.96 -1.65
CA GLY A 124 3.70 -3.89 -0.68
C GLY A 124 4.73 -4.64 0.16
N LEU A 125 6.02 -4.32 0.08
CA LEU A 125 7.09 -5.07 0.78
C LEU A 125 6.99 -6.60 0.56
N ALA A 126 6.49 -7.05 -0.59
CA ALA A 126 6.46 -8.46 -0.96
C ALA A 126 7.80 -8.90 -1.59
N TYR A 127 7.98 -10.21 -1.78
CA TYR A 127 9.06 -10.72 -2.62
C TYR A 127 9.03 -10.13 -4.03
N GLY A 128 10.19 -10.06 -4.67
CA GLY A 128 10.31 -9.70 -6.08
C GLY A 128 10.21 -8.19 -6.29
N ALA A 129 9.36 -7.76 -7.22
CA ALA A 129 9.30 -6.38 -7.70
C ALA A 129 9.13 -5.34 -6.56
N ASP A 130 8.27 -5.62 -5.57
CA ASP A 130 8.02 -4.73 -4.43
C ASP A 130 9.31 -4.43 -3.63
N ASP A 131 10.01 -5.46 -3.16
CA ASP A 131 11.26 -5.30 -2.40
C ASP A 131 12.37 -4.66 -3.24
N ILE A 132 12.47 -5.04 -4.53
CA ILE A 132 13.44 -4.44 -5.47
C ILE A 132 13.17 -2.93 -5.63
N ALA A 133 11.91 -2.53 -5.77
CA ALA A 133 11.53 -1.13 -5.90
C ALA A 133 11.89 -0.33 -4.64
N HIS A 134 11.56 -0.84 -3.46
CA HIS A 134 11.93 -0.21 -2.19
C HIS A 134 13.45 -0.10 -2.03
N TYR A 135 14.18 -1.18 -2.28
CA TYR A 135 15.63 -1.20 -2.18
C TYR A 135 16.28 -0.16 -3.11
N ILE A 136 15.92 -0.15 -4.40
CA ILE A 136 16.48 0.80 -5.37
C ILE A 136 16.10 2.24 -4.99
N SER A 137 14.89 2.48 -4.50
CA SER A 137 14.47 3.81 -4.04
C SER A 137 15.39 4.32 -2.92
N LEU A 138 15.62 3.50 -1.91
CA LEU A 138 16.51 3.83 -0.78
C LEU A 138 17.96 4.06 -1.23
N GLU A 139 18.47 3.24 -2.14
CA GLU A 139 19.84 3.40 -2.67
C GLU A 139 20.03 4.70 -3.46
N ASN A 140 18.96 5.26 -4.02
CA ASN A 140 19.00 6.48 -4.82
C ASN A 140 18.45 7.71 -4.10
N GLY A 141 18.18 7.59 -2.79
CA GLY A 141 17.68 8.68 -1.96
C GLY A 141 16.24 9.10 -2.28
N LEU A 142 15.44 8.22 -2.88
CA LEU A 142 14.00 8.44 -3.04
C LEU A 142 13.27 8.03 -1.77
N ASN A 143 12.25 8.81 -1.44
CA ASN A 143 11.29 8.44 -0.42
C ASN A 143 10.51 7.19 -0.84
N THR A 144 10.27 6.29 0.10
CA THR A 144 9.48 5.09 -0.17
C THR A 144 8.60 4.66 1.00
N VAL A 145 7.38 4.19 0.70
CA VAL A 145 6.37 3.79 1.69
C VAL A 145 5.97 2.35 1.48
N GLY A 146 6.15 1.55 2.54
CA GLY A 146 5.75 0.14 2.55
C GLY A 146 4.37 -0.01 3.15
N VAL A 147 3.41 -0.51 2.37
CA VAL A 147 2.05 -0.76 2.87
C VAL A 147 1.99 -2.19 3.38
N LEU A 148 1.68 -2.43 4.66
CA LEU A 148 1.65 -3.75 5.29
C LEU A 148 0.24 -4.36 5.26
N ALA A 149 0.17 -5.69 5.22
CA ALA A 149 -1.08 -6.45 5.28
C ALA A 149 -1.36 -7.04 6.69
N PHE A 150 -0.65 -6.56 7.71
CA PHE A 150 -0.63 -7.09 9.07
C PHE A 150 -0.19 -5.98 10.05
N GLY A 151 -0.23 -6.25 11.35
CA GLY A 151 0.23 -5.31 12.38
C GLY A 151 1.75 -5.10 12.37
N HIS A 152 2.23 -3.91 12.74
CA HIS A 152 3.66 -3.56 12.73
C HIS A 152 4.55 -4.41 13.64
N ASP A 153 3.98 -5.16 14.57
CA ASP A 153 4.65 -6.11 15.47
C ASP A 153 5.08 -7.42 14.77
N ILE A 154 4.59 -7.67 13.55
CA ILE A 154 4.91 -8.85 12.75
C ILE A 154 5.59 -8.40 11.46
N HIS A 155 6.45 -9.24 10.88
CA HIS A 155 7.00 -9.02 9.55
C HIS A 155 6.93 -10.28 8.68
N TYR A 156 6.52 -10.08 7.43
CA TYR A 156 6.54 -11.07 6.38
C TYR A 156 6.64 -10.40 5.01
N PRO A 157 7.44 -10.95 4.09
CA PRO A 157 8.31 -12.12 4.27
C PRO A 157 9.63 -11.80 5.00
N LYS A 158 10.25 -12.78 5.67
CA LYS A 158 11.47 -12.56 6.47
C LYS A 158 12.63 -11.91 5.70
N SER A 159 12.74 -12.17 4.39
CA SER A 159 13.83 -11.64 3.57
C SER A 159 13.79 -10.12 3.41
N THR A 160 12.61 -9.52 3.47
CA THR A 160 12.42 -8.07 3.27
C THR A 160 12.59 -7.27 4.56
N PHE A 161 12.98 -7.92 5.65
CA PHE A 161 13.03 -7.30 6.98
C PHE A 161 14.02 -6.15 7.04
N LYS A 162 15.22 -6.34 6.47
CA LYS A 162 16.26 -5.30 6.42
C LYS A 162 15.82 -4.10 5.59
N THR A 163 15.14 -4.33 4.47
CA THR A 163 14.56 -3.27 3.65
C THR A 163 13.56 -2.48 4.47
N ARG A 164 12.61 -3.17 5.14
CA ARG A 164 11.63 -2.52 6.02
C ARG A 164 12.28 -1.73 7.15
N GLU A 165 13.28 -2.29 7.83
CA GLU A 165 13.97 -1.62 8.95
C GLU A 165 14.54 -0.28 8.50
N ARG A 166 15.29 -0.28 7.39
CA ARG A 166 15.82 0.95 6.80
C ARG A 166 14.72 1.92 6.36
N MET A 167 13.61 1.42 5.78
CA MET A 167 12.46 2.27 5.44
C MET A 167 11.87 2.95 6.68
N GLU A 168 11.77 2.26 7.82
CA GLU A 168 11.22 2.83 9.04
C GLU A 168 12.17 3.86 9.71
N GLU A 169 13.46 3.84 9.36
CA GLU A 169 14.45 4.82 9.83
C GLU A 169 14.41 6.14 9.05
N VAL A 170 14.28 6.08 7.71
CA VAL A 170 14.41 7.26 6.84
C VAL A 170 13.15 7.63 6.06
N CYS A 171 12.16 6.74 6.02
CA CYS A 171 10.86 6.95 5.39
C CYS A 171 9.77 6.40 6.32
N CYS A 172 8.77 5.66 5.81
CA CYS A 172 7.80 5.00 6.69
C CYS A 172 7.19 3.72 6.12
N THR A 173 6.54 2.95 7.02
CA THR A 173 5.59 1.91 6.65
C THR A 173 4.21 2.21 7.23
N ILE A 174 3.17 1.85 6.49
CA ILE A 174 1.77 2.06 6.88
C ILE A 174 1.00 0.75 6.92
N SER A 175 -0.02 0.66 7.76
CA SER A 175 -0.95 -0.48 7.83
C SER A 175 -2.34 -0.01 8.22
N GLU A 176 -3.39 -0.60 7.63
CA GLU A 176 -4.75 -0.45 8.15
C GLU A 176 -4.98 -1.33 9.40
N TYR A 177 -4.10 -2.30 9.64
CA TYR A 177 -4.26 -3.26 10.72
C TYR A 177 -3.47 -2.81 11.97
N PRO A 178 -4.11 -2.79 13.16
CA PRO A 178 -3.41 -2.47 14.40
C PRO A 178 -2.37 -3.53 14.74
N PRO A 179 -1.35 -3.18 15.56
CA PRO A 179 -0.47 -4.17 16.17
C PRO A 179 -1.23 -5.33 16.83
N GLY A 180 -0.72 -6.54 16.70
CA GLY A 180 -1.34 -7.79 17.11
C GLY A 180 -2.20 -8.45 16.03
N THR A 181 -2.37 -7.81 14.86
CA THR A 181 -3.12 -8.42 13.75
C THR A 181 -2.26 -9.44 12.99
N PRO A 182 -2.64 -10.73 12.97
CA PRO A 182 -1.85 -11.78 12.32
C PRO A 182 -2.00 -11.73 10.79
N ILE A 183 -1.07 -12.39 10.11
CA ILE A 183 -1.05 -12.52 8.65
C ILE A 183 -2.18 -13.45 8.16
N LYS A 184 -3.00 -12.97 7.22
CA LYS A 184 -4.02 -13.75 6.53
C LYS A 184 -4.00 -13.45 5.03
N LYS A 185 -4.27 -14.48 4.21
CA LYS A 185 -4.18 -14.38 2.74
C LYS A 185 -5.04 -13.25 2.16
N HIS A 186 -6.27 -13.05 2.65
CA HIS A 186 -7.17 -12.00 2.13
C HIS A 186 -6.64 -10.59 2.40
N GLN A 187 -5.89 -10.37 3.48
CA GLN A 187 -5.37 -9.05 3.85
C GLN A 187 -4.38 -8.52 2.82
N PHE A 188 -3.66 -9.40 2.10
CA PHE A 188 -2.78 -8.96 1.00
C PHE A 188 -3.58 -8.37 -0.16
N VAL A 189 -4.77 -8.89 -0.44
CA VAL A 189 -5.67 -8.35 -1.47
C VAL A 189 -6.31 -7.06 -0.98
N GLU A 190 -6.79 -7.03 0.27
CA GLU A 190 -7.33 -5.81 0.90
C GLU A 190 -6.30 -4.69 1.01
N ARG A 191 -5.03 -5.01 1.21
CA ARG A 191 -3.95 -4.04 1.27
C ARG A 191 -3.71 -3.37 -0.09
N ASN A 192 -3.89 -4.09 -1.20
CA ASN A 192 -3.55 -3.58 -2.53
C ASN A 192 -4.36 -2.35 -2.94
N ARG A 193 -5.61 -2.20 -2.49
CA ARG A 193 -6.38 -0.95 -2.70
C ARG A 193 -5.75 0.26 -2.02
N ILE A 194 -4.94 0.09 -0.97
CA ILE A 194 -4.21 1.20 -0.35
C ILE A 194 -3.03 1.61 -1.23
N ILE A 195 -2.32 0.63 -1.82
CA ILE A 195 -1.23 0.91 -2.79
C ILE A 195 -1.79 1.63 -4.01
N ALA A 196 -2.86 1.12 -4.60
CA ALA A 196 -3.52 1.79 -5.73
C ALA A 196 -4.07 3.16 -5.33
N GLY A 197 -4.80 3.23 -4.23
CA GLY A 197 -5.54 4.42 -3.80
C GLY A 197 -4.68 5.62 -3.43
N ILE A 198 -3.52 5.40 -2.81
CA ILE A 198 -2.57 6.47 -2.46
C ILE A 198 -1.78 6.97 -3.67
N SER A 199 -1.70 6.19 -4.75
CA SER A 199 -0.87 6.47 -5.92
C SER A 199 -1.57 7.39 -6.91
N HIS A 200 -0.80 8.26 -7.57
CA HIS A 200 -1.28 8.99 -8.75
C HIS A 200 -1.31 8.09 -9.99
N GLY A 201 -0.40 7.11 -10.03
CA GLY A 201 -0.45 5.99 -10.97
C GLY A 201 0.31 4.78 -10.46
N VAL A 202 0.10 3.64 -11.12
CA VAL A 202 0.70 2.35 -10.74
C VAL A 202 1.46 1.76 -11.91
N LEU A 203 2.75 1.51 -11.69
CA LEU A 203 3.68 0.85 -12.60
C LEU A 203 3.75 -0.66 -12.32
N VAL A 204 3.50 -1.46 -13.36
CA VAL A 204 3.81 -2.90 -13.40
C VAL A 204 5.05 -3.14 -14.26
N THR A 205 6.05 -3.84 -13.71
CA THR A 205 7.24 -4.26 -14.46
C THR A 205 7.05 -5.62 -15.16
N GLU A 206 6.75 -6.65 -14.38
CA GLU A 206 6.55 -8.03 -14.84
C GLU A 206 5.32 -8.62 -14.13
N ALA A 207 4.45 -9.31 -14.87
CA ALA A 207 3.30 -10.02 -14.34
C ALA A 207 2.89 -11.17 -15.29
N GLU A 208 2.68 -12.36 -14.71
CA GLU A 208 2.00 -13.46 -15.40
C GLU A 208 0.53 -13.06 -15.68
N GLU A 209 -0.10 -13.68 -16.69
CA GLU A 209 -1.48 -13.39 -17.11
C GLU A 209 -2.52 -13.48 -15.96
N LYS A 210 -2.31 -14.37 -14.99
CA LYS A 210 -3.17 -14.52 -13.80
C LYS A 210 -2.46 -14.11 -12.51
N SER A 211 -1.83 -12.94 -12.51
CA SER A 211 -1.09 -12.41 -11.37
C SER A 211 -1.97 -11.56 -10.45
N GLY A 212 -1.75 -11.68 -9.14
CA GLY A 212 -2.36 -10.78 -8.14
C GLY A 212 -1.94 -9.32 -8.29
N SER A 213 -0.85 -9.03 -9.02
CA SER A 213 -0.44 -7.66 -9.34
C SER A 213 -1.37 -7.00 -10.36
N LEU A 214 -1.99 -7.78 -11.26
CA LEU A 214 -2.97 -7.26 -12.22
C LEU A 214 -4.27 -6.83 -11.53
N ILE A 215 -4.65 -7.50 -10.43
CA ILE A 215 -5.78 -7.07 -9.59
C ILE A 215 -5.54 -5.65 -9.05
N THR A 216 -4.31 -5.33 -8.66
CA THR A 216 -3.98 -3.98 -8.19
C THR A 216 -4.03 -2.94 -9.32
N LEU A 217 -3.69 -3.31 -10.56
CA LEU A 217 -3.88 -2.43 -11.72
C LEU A 217 -5.36 -2.16 -11.98
N GLU A 218 -6.21 -3.20 -11.88
CA GLU A 218 -7.66 -3.05 -11.99
C GLU A 218 -8.20 -2.10 -10.91
N MET A 219 -7.77 -2.28 -9.65
CA MET A 219 -8.10 -1.34 -8.57
C MET A 219 -7.61 0.08 -8.85
N ALA A 220 -6.46 0.26 -9.51
CA ALA A 220 -5.95 1.57 -9.87
C ALA A 220 -6.84 2.24 -10.94
N MET A 221 -7.28 1.48 -11.95
CA MET A 221 -8.21 1.98 -12.97
C MET A 221 -9.56 2.35 -12.37
N ASP A 222 -10.11 1.51 -11.48
CA ASP A 222 -11.38 1.77 -10.79
C ASP A 222 -11.35 3.08 -9.98
N GLU A 223 -10.18 3.43 -9.44
CA GLU A 223 -9.96 4.65 -8.67
C GLU A 223 -9.42 5.83 -9.52
N ASN A 224 -9.54 5.73 -10.85
CA ASN A 224 -9.09 6.73 -11.82
C ASN A 224 -7.60 7.11 -11.65
N ARG A 225 -6.74 6.13 -11.44
CA ARG A 225 -5.28 6.30 -11.39
C ARG A 225 -4.67 5.88 -12.73
N HIS A 226 -3.57 6.51 -13.11
CA HIS A 226 -2.83 6.10 -14.30
C HIS A 226 -2.29 4.67 -14.14
N VAL A 227 -2.35 3.88 -15.20
CA VAL A 227 -1.79 2.53 -15.22
C VAL A 227 -0.65 2.48 -16.23
N PHE A 228 0.53 2.19 -15.71
CA PHE A 228 1.78 2.14 -16.46
C PHE A 228 2.28 0.70 -16.57
N CYS A 229 2.72 0.32 -17.75
CA CYS A 229 3.19 -1.03 -18.03
C CYS A 229 4.52 -0.99 -18.78
N VAL A 230 5.50 -1.72 -18.27
CA VAL A 230 6.79 -1.90 -18.93
C VAL A 230 6.66 -3.02 -19.96
N PRO A 231 6.92 -2.78 -21.25
CA PRO A 231 6.76 -3.82 -22.28
C PRO A 231 7.80 -4.92 -22.08
N GLY A 232 7.38 -6.17 -22.23
CA GLY A 232 8.26 -7.33 -22.05
C GLY A 232 8.33 -8.24 -23.26
N ASN A 233 9.28 -9.19 -23.23
CA ASN A 233 9.45 -10.17 -24.30
C ASN A 233 8.19 -11.04 -24.46
N ILE A 234 7.62 -11.09 -25.67
CA ILE A 234 6.38 -11.84 -25.96
C ILE A 234 6.49 -13.35 -25.70
N THR A 235 7.71 -13.91 -25.61
CA THR A 235 7.93 -15.33 -25.26
C THR A 235 8.12 -15.55 -23.77
N SER A 236 8.21 -14.49 -22.96
CA SER A 236 8.37 -14.59 -21.51
C SER A 236 6.99 -14.71 -20.84
N PRO A 237 6.74 -15.77 -20.05
CA PRO A 237 5.50 -15.88 -19.27
C PRO A 237 5.28 -14.72 -18.29
N LEU A 238 6.37 -14.11 -17.79
CA LEU A 238 6.33 -12.96 -16.88
C LEU A 238 5.95 -11.64 -17.59
N SER A 239 5.84 -11.64 -18.91
CA SER A 239 5.50 -10.45 -19.70
C SER A 239 4.10 -10.52 -20.31
N LEU A 240 3.47 -11.70 -20.33
CA LEU A 240 2.16 -11.91 -20.95
C LEU A 240 1.10 -10.97 -20.37
N GLY A 241 0.95 -10.94 -19.04
CA GLY A 241 -0.07 -10.10 -18.40
C GLY A 241 0.15 -8.61 -18.65
N VAL A 242 1.41 -8.17 -18.62
CA VAL A 242 1.78 -6.77 -18.87
C VAL A 242 1.49 -6.36 -20.31
N ASN A 243 1.86 -7.21 -21.27
CA ASN A 243 1.63 -6.96 -22.69
C ASN A 243 0.13 -6.97 -23.06
N GLU A 244 -0.69 -7.80 -22.40
CA GLU A 244 -2.14 -7.73 -22.58
C GLU A 244 -2.73 -6.42 -22.04
N ARG A 245 -2.30 -5.95 -20.86
CA ARG A 245 -2.74 -4.63 -20.35
C ARG A 245 -2.34 -3.47 -21.28
N LEU A 246 -1.18 -3.55 -21.93
CA LEU A 246 -0.79 -2.58 -22.96
C LEU A 246 -1.76 -2.56 -24.15
N LYS A 247 -2.26 -3.73 -24.59
CA LYS A 247 -3.29 -3.81 -25.65
C LYS A 247 -4.62 -3.22 -25.21
N GLU A 248 -4.93 -3.29 -23.91
CA GLU A 248 -6.15 -2.75 -23.31
C GLU A 248 -6.06 -1.25 -23.00
N GLY A 249 -4.95 -0.59 -23.32
CA GLY A 249 -4.79 0.85 -23.19
C GLY A 249 -3.98 1.32 -21.98
N ALA A 250 -3.28 0.41 -21.28
CA ALA A 250 -2.26 0.82 -20.32
C ALA A 250 -1.15 1.64 -21.00
N ILE A 251 -0.61 2.62 -20.28
CA ILE A 251 0.42 3.53 -20.78
C ILE A 251 1.74 2.76 -20.84
N LEU A 252 2.35 2.75 -22.03
CA LEU A 252 3.63 2.09 -22.28
C LEU A 252 4.78 2.92 -21.69
N VAL A 253 5.61 2.27 -20.85
CA VAL A 253 6.76 2.91 -20.20
C VAL A 253 8.07 2.28 -20.66
N THR A 254 8.92 3.10 -21.25
CA THR A 254 10.29 2.76 -21.68
C THR A 254 11.35 3.63 -21.01
N ASN A 255 10.94 4.79 -20.50
CA ASN A 255 11.78 5.74 -19.79
C ASN A 255 10.97 6.49 -18.71
N SER A 256 11.65 7.27 -17.87
CA SER A 256 11.00 7.95 -16.74
C SER A 256 10.08 9.10 -17.16
N ASP A 257 10.33 9.73 -18.31
CA ASP A 257 9.53 10.87 -18.80
C ASP A 257 8.11 10.41 -19.18
N ASP A 258 7.97 9.17 -19.67
CA ASP A 258 6.67 8.55 -19.94
C ASP A 258 5.74 8.57 -18.71
N ILE A 259 6.31 8.51 -17.50
CA ILE A 259 5.56 8.60 -16.23
C ILE A 259 5.36 10.06 -15.82
N LEU A 260 6.41 10.87 -15.87
CA LEU A 260 6.38 12.26 -15.40
C LEU A 260 5.39 13.12 -16.20
N ILE A 261 5.37 12.94 -17.53
CA ILE A 261 4.45 13.67 -18.43
C ILE A 261 3.00 13.37 -18.07
N GLU A 262 2.65 12.09 -17.90
CA GLU A 262 1.29 11.66 -17.60
C GLU A 262 0.83 12.11 -16.22
N LEU A 263 1.74 12.11 -15.25
CA LEU A 263 1.45 12.56 -13.89
C LEU A 263 1.54 14.10 -13.72
N ASN A 264 2.00 14.84 -14.74
CA ASN A 264 2.24 16.28 -14.70
C ASN A 264 3.14 16.73 -13.54
N VAL A 265 4.26 16.04 -13.31
CA VAL A 265 5.24 16.33 -12.24
C VAL A 265 6.68 16.44 -12.73
#